data_AF-A0A839ZXI6-F1
#
_entry.id   AF-A0A839ZXI6-F1
#
_cell.length_a   1.000
_cell.length_b   1.000
_cell.length_c   1.000
_cell.angle_alpha   90.00
_cell.angle_beta   90.00
_cell.angle_gamma   90.00
#
_symmetry.space_group_name_H-M   'P 1'
#
loop_
_entity.id
_entity.type
_entity.pdbx_description
1 polymer ?
#
loop_
_entity_poly.entity_id
_entity_poly.type
_entity_poly.pdbx_seq_one_letter_code
_entity_poly.pdbx_strand_id
1 'polypeptide(L)'
;MRTVAFALALALAPAVAAAQPTPAAPAAPVAKPAAPTPAKAASATPLVKVAPVSTTVATPPAAPPTVLGGEPELSRAQNIAIAKSIAALKTPEERRLANKWSNTKKVAEVICRPAALPALKKQVPNADRVFLGTDDPKTLTLVSTRSLTGAGQVRSGSAWRDFTFTCALMPSSGKVAGFTAVLKP
;
A
#
# COMPACT_ATOMS: atom_id res chain seq x y z
N MET A 1 18.72 -14.30 65.85
CA MET A 1 17.56 -15.21 65.85
C MET A 1 16.70 -14.90 64.63
N ARG A 2 16.30 -15.95 63.91
CA ARG A 2 15.30 -16.01 62.80
C ARG A 2 15.71 -15.53 61.41
N THR A 3 16.45 -16.44 60.78
CA THR A 3 16.31 -16.90 59.39
C THR A 3 14.85 -16.97 58.92
N VAL A 4 14.58 -16.43 57.72
CA VAL A 4 13.47 -16.89 56.86
C VAL A 4 14.06 -17.15 55.47
N ALA A 5 14.13 -18.42 55.14
CA ALA A 5 14.48 -18.92 53.82
C ALA A 5 13.24 -18.81 52.91
N PHE A 6 13.39 -18.17 51.76
CA PHE A 6 12.45 -18.30 50.66
C PHE A 6 13.15 -19.03 49.53
N ALA A 7 12.87 -20.33 49.45
CA ALA A 7 13.12 -21.13 48.27
C ALA A 7 12.05 -20.77 47.23
N LEU A 8 12.47 -20.32 46.04
CA LEU A 8 11.61 -20.36 44.86
C LEU A 8 12.43 -20.90 43.68
N ALA A 9 11.87 -21.96 43.11
CA ALA A 9 12.47 -22.84 42.13
C ALA A 9 12.90 -22.11 40.85
N LEU A 10 14.18 -22.22 40.51
CA LEU A 10 14.72 -21.85 39.20
C LEU A 10 14.38 -22.99 38.22
N ALA A 11 13.22 -22.91 37.59
CA ALA A 11 12.85 -23.82 36.51
C ALA A 11 13.66 -23.46 35.25
N LEU A 12 14.52 -24.40 34.85
CA LEU A 12 15.19 -24.44 33.56
C LEU A 12 14.16 -24.36 32.42
N ALA A 13 14.38 -23.45 31.46
CA ALA A 13 13.82 -23.54 30.13
C ALA A 13 14.94 -23.45 29.08
N PRO A 14 14.88 -24.25 28.00
CA PRO A 14 15.99 -24.51 27.11
C PRO A 14 16.30 -23.36 26.15
N ALA A 15 17.59 -23.13 25.93
CA ALA A 15 18.12 -22.28 24.88
C ALA A 15 17.75 -22.85 23.50
N VAL A 16 16.77 -22.22 22.85
CA VAL A 16 16.48 -22.49 21.43
C VAL A 16 17.51 -21.76 20.60
N ALA A 17 18.51 -22.52 20.13
CA ALA A 17 19.48 -22.07 19.14
C ALA A 17 18.75 -21.82 17.81
N ALA A 18 18.41 -20.56 17.54
CA ALA A 18 17.96 -20.13 16.23
C ALA A 18 19.16 -20.10 15.27
N ALA A 19 19.16 -21.02 14.31
CA ALA A 19 20.08 -21.07 13.19
C ALA A 19 20.10 -19.71 12.46
N GLN A 20 21.30 -19.12 12.36
CA GLN A 20 21.52 -17.90 11.59
C GLN A 20 21.49 -18.24 10.08
N PRO A 21 20.73 -17.50 9.26
CA PRO A 21 20.87 -17.60 7.80
C PRO A 21 22.18 -16.96 7.35
N THR A 22 22.93 -17.71 6.54
CA THR A 22 24.21 -17.35 5.92
C THR A 22 24.09 -16.09 5.06
N PRO A 23 25.06 -15.15 5.09
CA PRO A 23 25.07 -14.01 4.18
C PRO A 23 25.43 -14.45 2.75
N ALA A 24 24.56 -14.09 1.79
CA ALA A 24 24.81 -14.25 0.37
C ALA A 24 25.89 -13.26 -0.12
N ALA A 25 26.83 -13.78 -0.90
CA ALA A 25 27.95 -13.08 -1.53
C ALA A 25 27.49 -12.08 -2.62
N PRO A 26 28.35 -11.13 -3.04
CA PRO A 26 27.98 -9.89 -3.72
C PRO A 26 27.65 -10.01 -5.22
N ALA A 27 26.83 -9.07 -5.68
CA ALA A 27 26.36 -8.90 -7.04
C ALA A 27 27.47 -8.55 -8.04
N ALA A 28 27.44 -9.21 -9.20
CA ALA A 28 28.21 -8.86 -10.39
C ALA A 28 27.50 -7.76 -11.22
N PRO A 29 28.24 -7.01 -12.07
CA PRO A 29 27.84 -5.69 -12.53
C PRO A 29 26.92 -5.64 -13.76
N VAL A 30 26.05 -4.62 -13.69
CA VAL A 30 25.41 -3.78 -14.72
C VAL A 30 25.76 -4.08 -16.19
N ALA A 31 24.72 -4.41 -16.96
CA ALA A 31 24.69 -4.21 -18.41
C ALA A 31 23.50 -3.31 -18.80
N LYS A 32 23.81 -2.18 -19.44
CA LYS A 32 22.93 -1.24 -20.15
C LYS A 32 22.92 -1.66 -21.62
N PRO A 33 21.77 -1.80 -22.32
CA PRO A 33 21.25 -0.75 -23.24
C PRO A 33 19.71 -0.88 -23.44
N ALA A 34 18.92 -0.11 -24.19
CA ALA A 34 19.06 0.96 -25.18
C ALA A 34 17.75 1.79 -25.15
N ALA A 35 17.79 3.01 -25.69
CA ALA A 35 16.65 3.90 -25.89
C ALA A 35 15.65 3.38 -26.96
N PRO A 36 14.38 3.84 -26.96
CA PRO A 36 13.33 3.35 -27.85
C PRO A 36 13.35 3.96 -29.26
N THR A 37 13.04 3.14 -30.26
CA THR A 37 12.78 3.51 -31.65
C THR A 37 11.36 4.08 -31.82
N PRO A 38 11.15 5.10 -32.68
CA PRO A 38 9.82 5.62 -33.00
C PRO A 38 9.22 4.88 -34.21
N ALA A 39 7.95 4.46 -34.13
CA ALA A 39 7.14 4.03 -35.27
C ALA A 39 5.84 4.84 -35.21
N LYS A 40 5.73 5.88 -36.03
CA LYS A 40 5.18 5.94 -37.40
C LYS A 40 3.68 6.23 -37.38
N ALA A 41 3.37 7.47 -37.74
CA ALA A 41 2.05 7.99 -38.04
C ALA A 41 1.45 7.29 -39.28
N ALA A 42 0.15 7.06 -39.24
CA ALA A 42 -0.67 6.83 -40.42
C ALA A 42 -2.00 7.57 -40.23
N SER A 43 -2.18 8.62 -41.03
CA SER A 43 -3.43 9.33 -41.22
C SER A 43 -4.39 8.49 -42.05
N ALA A 44 -5.69 8.54 -41.73
CA ALA A 44 -6.76 8.35 -42.71
C ALA A 44 -8.06 9.01 -42.19
N THR A 45 -8.53 10.01 -42.91
CA THR A 45 -9.90 10.56 -42.88
C THR A 45 -10.62 10.02 -44.12
N PRO A 46 -11.94 9.72 -44.07
CA PRO A 46 -12.94 10.67 -44.60
C PRO A 46 -14.25 10.70 -43.77
N LEU A 47 -14.86 11.86 -43.57
CA LEU A 47 -15.97 12.47 -44.34
C LEU A 47 -17.40 12.03 -43.91
N VAL A 48 -18.00 12.88 -43.06
CA VAL A 48 -19.39 13.41 -43.05
C VAL A 48 -20.59 12.45 -42.93
N LYS A 49 -21.35 12.58 -41.83
CA LYS A 49 -22.82 12.71 -41.90
C LYS A 49 -23.37 13.49 -40.69
N VAL A 50 -24.21 14.47 -40.98
CA VAL A 50 -24.79 15.45 -40.05
C VAL A 50 -26.27 15.10 -39.80
N ALA A 51 -26.73 15.41 -38.58
CA ALA A 51 -28.12 15.48 -38.05
C ALA A 51 -28.76 14.20 -37.46
N PRO A 52 -29.71 14.29 -36.50
CA PRO A 52 -30.23 15.47 -35.79
C PRO A 52 -29.97 15.47 -34.27
N VAL A 53 -30.16 16.65 -33.66
CA VAL A 53 -30.09 16.91 -32.22
C VAL A 53 -31.31 16.29 -31.54
N SER A 54 -31.10 15.24 -30.77
CA SER A 54 -32.09 14.76 -29.79
C SER A 54 -31.80 15.44 -28.46
N THR A 55 -32.65 16.40 -28.10
CA THR A 55 -32.67 17.02 -26.78
C THR A 55 -33.23 16.00 -25.78
N THR A 56 -32.37 15.16 -25.24
CA THR A 56 -32.73 14.24 -24.15
C THR A 56 -32.81 15.03 -22.86
N VAL A 57 -34.01 15.02 -22.26
CA VAL A 57 -34.33 15.58 -20.94
C VAL A 57 -33.30 15.11 -19.92
N ALA A 58 -32.68 16.07 -19.21
CA ALA A 58 -31.76 15.80 -18.13
C ALA A 58 -32.50 15.15 -16.96
N THR A 59 -32.44 13.83 -16.89
CA THR A 59 -32.66 13.08 -15.65
C THR A 59 -31.63 13.57 -14.63
N PRO A 60 -32.01 13.90 -13.38
CA PRO A 60 -31.03 14.18 -12.34
C PRO A 60 -30.05 13.00 -12.26
N PRO A 61 -28.74 13.24 -12.03
CA PRO A 61 -27.78 12.15 -11.93
C PRO A 61 -28.25 11.24 -10.79
N ALA A 62 -28.74 10.06 -11.16
CA ALA A 62 -28.94 8.98 -10.24
C ALA A 62 -27.61 8.82 -9.48
N ALA A 63 -27.67 8.96 -8.16
CA ALA A 63 -26.56 8.58 -7.31
C ALA A 63 -26.08 7.19 -7.75
N PRO A 64 -24.75 6.97 -7.88
CA PRO A 64 -24.24 5.67 -8.27
C PRO A 64 -24.84 4.60 -7.35
N PRO A 65 -25.25 3.44 -7.88
CA PRO A 65 -25.83 2.39 -7.07
C PRO A 65 -24.88 2.06 -5.93
N THR A 66 -25.38 2.15 -4.70
CA THR A 66 -24.68 1.68 -3.51
C THR A 66 -24.38 0.20 -3.72
N VAL A 67 -23.13 -0.10 -4.08
CA VAL A 67 -22.66 -1.47 -4.26
C VAL A 67 -22.75 -2.13 -2.88
N LEU A 68 -23.79 -2.94 -2.68
CA LEU A 68 -23.98 -3.74 -1.47
C LEU A 68 -22.78 -4.70 -1.33
N GLY A 69 -21.86 -4.37 -0.43
CA GLY A 69 -20.80 -5.27 0.04
C GLY A 69 -19.52 -5.34 -0.82
N GLY A 70 -19.38 -4.50 -1.85
CA GLY A 70 -18.16 -4.44 -2.67
C GLY A 70 -17.16 -3.41 -2.16
N GLU A 71 -15.86 -3.74 -2.19
CA GLU A 71 -14.80 -2.77 -1.91
C GLU A 71 -14.81 -1.66 -2.97
N PRO A 72 -14.50 -0.39 -2.64
CA PRO A 72 -14.57 0.68 -3.63
C PRO A 72 -13.68 0.41 -4.85
N GLU A 73 -14.22 0.73 -6.02
CA GLU A 73 -13.48 0.66 -7.27
C GLU A 73 -12.35 1.70 -7.28
N LEU A 74 -11.22 1.34 -7.87
CA LEU A 74 -10.07 2.23 -8.03
C LEU A 74 -10.13 2.98 -9.36
N SER A 75 -9.64 4.21 -9.36
CA SER A 75 -9.48 4.96 -10.60
C SER A 75 -8.45 4.31 -11.54
N ARG A 76 -8.54 4.63 -12.84
CA ARG A 76 -7.59 4.16 -13.85
C ARG A 76 -6.13 4.43 -13.47
N ALA A 77 -5.81 5.64 -13.00
CA ALA A 77 -4.44 5.99 -12.64
C ALA A 77 -3.93 5.21 -11.43
N GLN A 78 -4.79 4.96 -10.43
CA GLN A 78 -4.46 4.11 -9.29
C GLN A 78 -4.19 2.66 -9.71
N ASN A 79 -5.05 2.09 -10.57
CA ASN A 79 -4.85 0.75 -11.12
C ASN A 79 -3.53 0.62 -11.88
N ILE A 80 -3.16 1.63 -12.69
CA ILE A 80 -1.87 1.65 -13.39
C ILE A 80 -0.69 1.68 -12.40
N ALA A 81 -0.76 2.53 -11.37
CA ALA A 81 0.29 2.62 -10.35
C ALA A 81 0.47 1.30 -9.59
N ILE A 82 -0.64 0.64 -9.23
CA ILE A 82 -0.65 -0.67 -8.58
C ILE A 82 -0.06 -1.74 -9.49
N ALA A 83 -0.53 -1.84 -10.73
CA ALA A 83 -0.03 -2.82 -11.69
C ALA A 83 1.48 -2.66 -11.92
N LYS A 84 1.97 -1.43 -12.03
CA LYS A 84 3.40 -1.14 -12.19
C LYS A 84 4.22 -1.63 -11.00
N SER A 85 3.76 -1.36 -9.78
CA SER A 85 4.48 -1.79 -8.56
C SER A 85 4.44 -3.29 -8.36
N ILE A 86 3.31 -3.95 -8.67
CA ILE A 86 3.22 -5.41 -8.65
C ILE A 86 4.18 -6.00 -9.69
N ALA A 87 4.21 -5.48 -10.92
CA ALA A 87 5.13 -5.95 -11.95
C ALA A 87 6.61 -5.82 -11.55
N ALA A 88 6.95 -4.85 -10.69
CA ALA A 88 8.29 -4.63 -10.18
C ALA A 88 8.70 -5.56 -9.01
N LEU A 89 7.78 -6.36 -8.46
CA LEU A 89 8.12 -7.37 -7.43
C LEU A 89 9.04 -8.43 -8.04
N LYS A 90 9.95 -8.97 -7.22
CA LYS A 90 11.07 -9.78 -7.71
C LYS A 90 10.60 -11.15 -8.16
N THR A 91 9.81 -11.83 -7.33
CA THR A 91 9.42 -13.22 -7.60
C THR A 91 8.03 -13.31 -8.22
N PRO A 92 7.77 -14.31 -9.08
CA PRO A 92 6.43 -14.55 -9.61
C PRO A 92 5.42 -14.88 -8.50
N GLU A 93 5.85 -15.49 -7.40
CA GLU A 93 5.01 -15.81 -6.24
C GLU A 93 4.52 -14.53 -5.55
N GLU A 94 5.42 -13.57 -5.29
CA GLU A 94 5.07 -12.25 -4.74
C GLU A 94 4.05 -11.54 -5.63
N ARG A 95 4.26 -11.58 -6.95
CA ARG A 95 3.32 -11.00 -7.93
C ARG A 95 1.95 -11.66 -7.88
N ARG A 96 1.90 -13.01 -7.83
CA ARG A 96 0.65 -13.76 -7.73
C ARG A 96 -0.11 -13.44 -6.44
N LEU A 97 0.59 -13.34 -5.31
CA LEU A 97 -0.01 -12.95 -4.03
C LEU A 97 -0.53 -11.52 -4.07
N ALA A 98 0.27 -10.57 -4.55
CA ALA A 98 -0.11 -9.16 -4.62
C ALA A 98 -1.29 -8.91 -5.56
N ASN A 99 -1.40 -9.67 -6.65
CA ASN A 99 -2.55 -9.60 -7.55
C ASN A 99 -3.87 -10.03 -6.88
N LYS A 100 -3.81 -10.95 -5.91
CA LYS A 100 -4.97 -11.43 -5.14
C LYS A 100 -5.36 -10.55 -3.96
N TRP A 101 -4.53 -9.55 -3.62
CA TRP A 101 -4.89 -8.59 -2.57
C TRP A 101 -6.14 -7.79 -2.94
N SER A 102 -6.90 -7.39 -1.93
CA SER A 102 -7.99 -6.44 -2.10
C SER A 102 -7.45 -5.08 -2.57
N ASN A 103 -8.28 -4.26 -3.21
CA ASN A 103 -7.99 -2.87 -3.55
C ASN A 103 -7.52 -2.09 -2.32
N THR A 104 -8.18 -2.27 -1.17
CA THR A 104 -7.76 -1.62 0.10
C THR A 104 -6.31 -1.94 0.41
N LYS A 105 -5.94 -3.22 0.40
CA LYS A 105 -4.57 -3.66 0.67
C LYS A 105 -3.59 -3.18 -0.39
N LYS A 106 -3.94 -3.27 -1.68
CA LYS A 106 -3.10 -2.76 -2.78
C LYS A 106 -2.80 -1.28 -2.64
N VAL A 107 -3.81 -0.46 -2.31
CA VAL A 107 -3.63 0.99 -2.11
C VAL A 107 -2.77 1.27 -0.89
N ALA A 108 -3.01 0.58 0.23
CA ALA A 108 -2.22 0.74 1.45
C ALA A 108 -0.74 0.45 1.18
N GLU A 109 -0.45 -0.70 0.57
CA GLU A 109 0.91 -1.18 0.32
C GLU A 109 1.64 -0.37 -0.75
N VAL A 110 0.98 -0.11 -1.87
CA VAL A 110 1.63 0.45 -3.06
C VAL A 110 1.63 1.96 -3.07
N ILE A 111 0.50 2.58 -2.70
CA ILE A 111 0.31 4.02 -2.87
C ILE A 111 0.63 4.75 -1.56
N CYS A 112 0.06 4.29 -0.44
CA CYS A 112 0.17 5.02 0.83
C CYS A 112 1.47 4.76 1.59
N ARG A 113 1.97 3.52 1.63
CA ARG A 113 3.17 3.16 2.40
C ARG A 113 4.42 3.98 2.05
N PRO A 114 4.72 4.30 0.77
CA PRO A 114 5.87 5.15 0.43
C PRO A 114 5.80 6.57 1.05
N ALA A 115 4.60 7.10 1.25
CA ALA A 115 4.40 8.41 1.87
C ALA A 115 4.32 8.35 3.40
N ALA A 116 4.03 7.17 3.97
CA ALA A 116 3.80 7.01 5.41
C ALA A 116 5.07 7.20 6.23
N LEU A 117 6.18 6.56 5.85
CA LEU A 117 7.44 6.65 6.60
C LEU A 117 7.98 8.09 6.72
N PRO A 118 8.10 8.88 5.63
CA PRO A 118 8.56 10.26 5.76
C PRO A 118 7.60 11.14 6.58
N ALA A 119 6.30 10.86 6.56
CA ALA A 119 5.34 11.57 7.42
C ALA A 119 5.52 11.20 8.91
N LEU A 120 5.68 9.92 9.22
CA LEU A 120 5.85 9.42 10.59
C LEU A 120 7.19 9.80 11.21
N LYS A 121 8.25 9.94 10.42
CA LYS A 121 9.57 10.42 10.89
C LYS A 121 9.51 11.80 11.56
N LYS A 122 8.48 12.61 11.27
CA LYS A 122 8.26 13.92 11.92
C LYS A 122 7.79 13.77 13.37
N GLN A 123 7.16 12.65 13.73
CA GLN A 123 6.62 12.40 15.07
C GLN A 123 7.42 11.36 15.85
N VAL A 124 8.00 10.38 15.14
CA VAL A 124 8.84 9.32 15.70
C VAL A 124 10.24 9.46 15.11
N PRO A 125 11.17 10.14 15.81
CA PRO A 125 12.56 10.18 15.40
C PRO A 125 13.10 8.76 15.22
N ASN A 126 13.96 8.57 14.22
CA ASN A 126 14.57 7.29 13.87
C ASN A 126 13.60 6.19 13.39
N ALA A 127 12.37 6.55 13.00
CA ALA A 127 11.48 5.59 12.37
C ALA A 127 12.11 4.97 11.11
N ASP A 128 12.26 3.66 11.10
CA ASP A 128 12.98 2.93 10.04
C ASP A 128 12.04 2.05 9.20
N ARG A 129 10.93 1.57 9.77
CA ARG A 129 9.94 0.74 9.10
C ARG A 129 8.53 1.17 9.47
N VAL A 130 7.60 0.98 8.53
CA VAL A 130 6.18 1.22 8.72
C VAL A 130 5.38 0.08 8.10
N PHE A 131 4.32 -0.35 8.78
CA PHE A 131 3.27 -1.21 8.27
C PHE A 131 1.95 -0.46 8.29
N LEU A 132 1.24 -0.47 7.16
CA LEU A 132 -0.12 0.06 7.04
C LEU A 132 -1.08 -1.13 7.03
N GLY A 133 -1.93 -1.22 8.04
CA GLY A 133 -2.71 -2.40 8.37
C GLY A 133 -2.08 -3.20 9.50
N THR A 134 -2.90 -4.02 10.15
CA THR A 134 -2.49 -5.04 11.11
C THR A 134 -2.74 -6.44 10.51
N ASP A 135 -2.55 -7.49 11.30
CA ASP A 135 -2.96 -8.85 10.91
C ASP A 135 -4.46 -8.98 10.67
N ASP A 136 -5.27 -8.06 11.21
CA ASP A 136 -6.71 -7.98 10.94
C ASP A 136 -6.98 -7.11 9.70
N PRO A 137 -7.51 -7.69 8.60
CA PRO A 137 -7.81 -6.94 7.39
C PRO A 137 -8.88 -5.87 7.58
N LYS A 138 -9.68 -5.92 8.66
CA LYS A 138 -10.71 -4.91 8.97
C LYS A 138 -10.13 -3.59 9.49
N THR A 139 -8.83 -3.57 9.81
CA THR A 139 -8.16 -2.35 10.27
C THR A 139 -7.83 -1.37 9.15
N LEU A 140 -8.09 -1.74 7.90
CA LEU A 140 -7.98 -0.86 6.75
C LEU A 140 -9.35 -0.68 6.10
N THR A 141 -9.64 0.56 5.70
CA THR A 141 -10.87 0.89 5.01
C THR A 141 -10.55 1.85 3.87
N LEU A 142 -10.71 1.36 2.64
CA LEU A 142 -10.77 2.25 1.49
C LEU A 142 -12.15 2.91 1.51
N VAL A 143 -12.18 4.20 1.82
CA VAL A 143 -13.44 4.96 1.92
C VAL A 143 -13.91 5.38 0.53
N SER A 144 -12.97 5.72 -0.35
CA SER A 144 -13.23 6.08 -1.75
C SER A 144 -11.94 6.04 -2.55
N THR A 145 -12.02 6.37 -3.85
CA THR A 145 -10.83 6.63 -4.69
C THR A 145 -9.95 7.79 -4.18
N ARG A 146 -10.40 8.55 -3.17
CA ARG A 146 -9.71 9.73 -2.63
C ARG A 146 -9.21 9.55 -1.19
N SER A 147 -9.58 8.47 -0.51
CA SER A 147 -9.21 8.32 0.91
C SER A 147 -9.11 6.85 1.31
N LEU A 148 -8.02 6.52 1.98
CA LEU A 148 -7.80 5.27 2.72
C LEU A 148 -7.55 5.63 4.18
N THR A 149 -8.27 4.99 5.09
CA THR A 149 -8.06 5.12 6.54
C THR A 149 -7.71 3.79 7.15
N GLY A 150 -7.04 3.80 8.30
CA GLY A 150 -6.83 2.58 9.04
C GLY A 150 -5.88 2.69 10.22
N ALA A 151 -5.48 1.53 10.75
CA ALA A 151 -4.43 1.40 11.75
C ALA A 151 -3.13 0.89 11.12
N GLY A 152 -2.01 1.16 11.77
CA GLY A 152 -0.70 0.67 11.35
C GLY A 152 0.29 0.67 12.50
N GLN A 153 1.51 0.22 12.20
CA GLN A 153 2.61 0.16 13.16
C GLN A 153 3.86 0.79 12.58
N VAL A 154 4.56 1.58 13.38
CA VAL A 154 5.85 2.18 13.03
C VAL A 154 6.92 1.65 13.95
N ARG A 155 8.07 1.28 13.38
CA ARG A 155 9.25 0.85 14.13
C ARG A 155 10.24 1.98 14.26
N SER A 156 10.78 2.16 15.45
CA SER A 156 11.99 2.94 15.71
C SER A 156 12.96 2.07 16.50
N GLY A 157 14.01 1.57 15.84
CA GLY A 157 14.95 0.63 16.43
C GLY A 157 14.30 -0.74 16.71
N SER A 158 14.19 -1.11 17.98
CA SER A 158 13.51 -2.35 18.41
C SER A 158 12.06 -2.15 18.81
N ALA A 159 11.60 -0.91 18.99
CA ALA A 159 10.26 -0.61 19.48
C ALA A 159 9.26 -0.43 18.33
N TRP A 160 8.10 -1.08 18.45
CA TRP A 160 6.94 -0.86 17.60
C TRP A 160 5.93 0.03 18.31
N ARG A 161 5.35 0.98 17.59
CA ARG A 161 4.26 1.85 18.08
C ARG A 161 3.09 1.79 17.12
N ASP A 162 1.91 1.59 17.65
CA ASP A 162 0.68 1.65 16.89
C ASP A 162 0.32 3.11 16.55
N PHE A 163 -0.35 3.29 15.43
CA PHE A 163 -0.98 4.56 15.05
C PHE A 163 -2.25 4.32 14.25
N THR A 164 -3.08 5.35 14.15
CA THR A 164 -4.14 5.44 13.15
C THR A 164 -3.76 6.46 12.08
N PHE A 165 -4.27 6.32 10.87
CA PHE A 165 -3.91 7.20 9.77
C PHE A 165 -5.06 7.49 8.82
N THR A 166 -4.88 8.57 8.09
CA THR A 166 -5.61 8.91 6.87
C THR A 166 -4.61 9.18 5.76
N CYS A 167 -4.77 8.47 4.64
CA CYS A 167 -4.03 8.64 3.42
C CYS A 167 -4.95 9.24 2.37
N ALA A 168 -4.76 10.53 2.06
CA ALA A 168 -5.48 11.22 1.00
C ALA A 168 -4.88 10.84 -0.35
N LEU A 169 -5.73 10.45 -1.31
CA LEU A 169 -5.35 9.91 -2.61
C LEU A 169 -5.74 10.87 -3.74
N MET A 170 -4.90 10.92 -4.78
CA MET A 170 -5.19 11.62 -6.03
C MET A 170 -5.60 10.62 -7.12
N PRO A 171 -6.90 10.51 -7.46
CA PRO A 171 -7.37 9.55 -8.46
C PRO A 171 -6.90 9.88 -9.89
N SER A 172 -6.54 11.13 -10.18
CA SER A 172 -6.02 11.53 -11.48
C SER A 172 -4.59 11.06 -11.74
N SER A 173 -3.78 10.86 -10.69
CA SER A 173 -2.34 10.56 -10.82
C SER A 173 -1.94 9.22 -10.21
N GLY A 174 -2.79 8.58 -9.41
CA GLY A 174 -2.45 7.35 -8.69
C GLY A 174 -1.44 7.57 -7.56
N LYS A 175 -1.34 8.81 -7.04
CA LYS A 175 -0.40 9.22 -5.99
C LYS A 175 -1.12 9.62 -4.70
N VAL A 176 -0.34 9.85 -3.65
CA VAL A 176 -0.79 10.40 -2.38
C VAL A 176 -0.85 11.93 -2.45
N ALA A 177 -1.96 12.51 -2.03
CA ALA A 177 -2.12 13.95 -1.82
C ALA A 177 -1.59 14.39 -0.45
N GLY A 178 -1.75 13.54 0.56
CA GLY A 178 -1.25 13.79 1.91
C GLY A 178 -1.39 12.55 2.78
N PHE A 179 -0.57 12.48 3.81
CA PHE A 179 -0.62 11.41 4.80
C PHE A 179 -0.55 12.00 6.20
N THR A 180 -1.55 11.67 7.02
CA THR A 180 -1.65 12.10 8.40
C THR A 180 -1.75 10.87 9.28
N ALA A 181 -1.00 10.85 10.38
CA ALA A 181 -1.05 9.79 11.38
C ALA A 181 -1.13 10.35 12.80
N VAL A 182 -1.78 9.60 13.67
CA VAL A 182 -1.91 9.87 15.10
C VAL A 182 -1.41 8.64 15.85
N LEU A 183 -0.31 8.79 16.59
CA LEU A 183 0.25 7.71 17.41
C LEU A 183 -0.75 7.35 18.51
N LYS A 184 -0.91 6.05 18.78
CA LYS A 184 -1.63 5.61 19.97
C LYS A 184 -0.80 5.93 21.22
N PRO A 185 -1.45 6.29 22.34
CA PRO A 185 -0.78 6.52 23.61
C PRO A 185 -0.07 5.27 24.13
#